data_AF-A0A510XTL8-F1
#
_entry.id   AF-A0A510XTL8-F1
#
_cell.length_a   1.000
_cell.length_b   1.000
_cell.length_c   1.000
_cell.angle_alpha   90.00
_cell.angle_beta   90.00
_cell.angle_gamma   90.00
#
_symmetry.space_group_name_H-M   'P 1'
#
loop_
_entity.id
_entity.type
_entity.pdbx_description
1 polymer ?
#
loop_
_entity_poly.entity_id
_entity_poly.type
_entity_poly.pdbx_seq_one_letter_code
_entity_poly.pdbx_strand_id
1 'polypeptide(L)'
;MKHVLALFVLLIFSTSIHAKDNTIFTPVSDLFLAVSNFDHAKMRAAVDDSFLLLEHGEVWTIDDFVNVVKPADYIRTNYFSVINSRVEGNVAFINYWNKANFKTPIKTVTFIG
;
A
#
# COMPACT_ATOMS: atom_id res chain seq x y z
N MET A 1 -44.76 -23.35 -8.99
CA MET A 1 -44.03 -23.91 -7.83
C MET A 1 -42.64 -24.44 -8.18
N LYS A 2 -42.45 -25.26 -9.23
CA LYS A 2 -41.11 -25.77 -9.65
C LYS A 2 -40.07 -24.67 -9.94
N HIS A 3 -40.45 -23.58 -10.62
CA HIS A 3 -39.53 -22.47 -10.92
C HIS A 3 -39.14 -21.64 -9.68
N VAL A 4 -40.04 -21.54 -8.69
CA VAL A 4 -39.76 -20.87 -7.41
C VAL A 4 -38.79 -21.70 -6.57
N LEU A 5 -38.96 -23.02 -6.57
CA LEU A 5 -38.04 -23.94 -5.91
C LEU A 5 -36.65 -23.91 -6.57
N ALA A 6 -36.59 -23.85 -7.91
CA ALA A 6 -35.33 -23.73 -8.65
C ALA A 6 -34.60 -22.41 -8.37
N LEU A 7 -35.34 -21.29 -8.23
CA LEU A 7 -34.77 -20.00 -7.87
C LEU A 7 -34.21 -19.99 -6.45
N PHE A 8 -34.90 -20.65 -5.51
CA PHE A 8 -34.40 -20.83 -4.14
C PHE A 8 -33.12 -21.67 -4.11
N VAL A 9 -33.04 -22.73 -4.91
CA VAL A 9 -31.82 -23.56 -5.01
C VAL A 9 -30.65 -22.74 -5.56
N LEU A 10 -30.87 -21.88 -6.56
CA LEU A 10 -29.81 -21.05 -7.16
C LEU A 10 -29.22 -20.03 -6.16
N LEU A 11 -30.06 -19.44 -5.31
CA LEU A 11 -29.66 -18.46 -4.30
C LEU A 11 -28.84 -19.06 -3.14
N ILE A 12 -28.98 -20.37 -2.88
CA ILE A 12 -28.18 -21.06 -1.86
C ILE A 12 -26.75 -21.34 -2.36
N PHE A 13 -26.53 -21.37 -3.68
CA PHE A 13 -25.21 -21.57 -4.30
C PHE A 13 -24.46 -20.28 -4.64
N SER A 14 -25.02 -19.10 -4.35
CA SER A 14 -24.28 -17.83 -4.47
C SER A 14 -23.24 -17.73 -3.36
N THR A 15 -22.06 -18.29 -3.59
CA THR A 15 -20.89 -18.05 -2.74
C THR A 15 -20.43 -16.60 -2.91
N SER A 16 -20.19 -15.91 -1.80
CA SER A 16 -19.55 -14.60 -1.82
C SER A 16 -18.06 -14.81 -2.09
N ILE A 17 -17.60 -14.46 -3.29
CA ILE A 17 -16.17 -14.37 -3.56
C ILE A 17 -15.65 -13.16 -2.79
N HIS A 18 -15.12 -13.40 -1.60
CA HIS A 18 -14.36 -12.39 -0.89
C HIS A 18 -13.04 -12.19 -1.64
N ALA A 19 -12.73 -10.93 -1.99
CA ALA A 19 -11.41 -10.59 -2.45
C ALA A 19 -10.40 -11.03 -1.38
N LYS A 20 -9.40 -11.83 -1.76
CA LYS A 20 -8.35 -12.25 -0.85
C LYS A 20 -7.64 -10.99 -0.35
N ASP A 21 -7.65 -10.77 0.97
CA ASP A 21 -6.88 -9.67 1.58
C ASP A 21 -5.44 -9.76 1.08
N ASN A 22 -4.99 -8.73 0.35
CA ASN A 22 -3.65 -8.68 -0.20
C ASN A 22 -2.66 -8.23 0.88
N THR A 23 -2.48 -9.06 1.91
CA THR A 23 -1.58 -8.82 3.04
C THR A 23 -0.12 -8.66 2.60
N ILE A 24 0.20 -9.13 1.39
CA ILE A 24 1.54 -9.03 0.79
C ILE A 24 1.93 -7.56 0.58
N PHE A 25 0.97 -6.67 0.31
CA PHE A 25 1.23 -5.24 0.10
C PHE A 25 1.26 -4.42 1.41
N THR A 26 0.85 -5.02 2.53
CA THR A 26 0.71 -4.32 3.83
C THR A 26 1.99 -3.61 4.27
N PRO A 27 3.20 -4.21 4.20
CA PRO A 27 4.43 -3.52 4.61
C PRO A 27 4.67 -2.23 3.82
N VAL A 28 4.37 -2.24 2.51
CA VAL A 28 4.49 -1.06 1.66
C VAL A 28 3.46 -0.01 2.06
N SER A 29 2.19 -0.38 2.17
CA SER A 29 1.14 0.59 2.53
C SER A 29 1.36 1.21 3.91
N ASP A 30 1.81 0.42 4.88
CA ASP A 30 2.02 0.85 6.26
C ASP A 30 3.22 1.80 6.35
N LEU A 31 4.33 1.49 5.68
CA LEU A 31 5.49 2.37 5.58
C LEU A 31 5.08 3.72 4.97
N PHE A 32 4.38 3.72 3.84
CA PHE A 32 3.97 4.96 3.17
C PHE A 32 2.91 5.76 3.95
N LEU A 33 2.06 5.08 4.74
CA LEU A 33 1.14 5.73 5.67
C LEU A 33 1.92 6.42 6.80
N ALA A 34 2.90 5.74 7.39
CA ALA A 34 3.76 6.31 8.43
C ALA A 34 4.53 7.53 7.91
N VAL A 35 5.08 7.46 6.69
CA VAL A 35 5.73 8.60 6.02
C VAL A 35 4.76 9.78 5.85
N SER A 36 3.51 9.51 5.49
CA SER A 36 2.50 10.57 5.29
C SER A 36 2.09 11.27 6.58
N ASN A 37 2.20 10.56 7.71
CA ASN A 37 1.95 11.08 9.05
C ASN A 37 3.21 11.59 9.75
N PHE A 38 4.38 11.55 9.08
CA PHE A 38 5.69 11.85 9.67
C PHE A 38 5.98 11.05 10.95
N ASP A 39 5.45 9.83 11.05
CA ASP A 39 5.55 8.97 12.23
C ASP A 39 6.79 8.06 12.12
N HIS A 40 7.92 8.58 12.60
CA HIS A 40 9.22 7.89 12.53
C HIS A 40 9.26 6.57 13.28
N ALA A 41 8.46 6.43 14.35
CA ALA A 41 8.38 5.18 15.10
C ALA A 41 7.67 4.10 14.27
N LYS A 42 6.55 4.46 13.62
CA LYS A 42 5.84 3.53 12.72
C LYS A 42 6.60 3.26 11.44
N MET A 43 7.39 4.19 10.93
CA MET A 43 8.28 3.92 9.79
C MET A 43 9.24 2.78 10.12
N ARG A 44 9.88 2.81 11.29
CA ARG A 44 10.77 1.73 11.74
C ARG A 44 10.02 0.44 12.02
N ALA A 45 8.83 0.50 12.61
CA ALA A 45 8.04 -0.70 12.91
C ALA A 45 7.47 -1.41 11.67
N ALA A 46 7.36 -0.71 10.52
CA ALA A 46 6.82 -1.28 9.28
C ALA A 46 7.81 -2.15 8.52
N VAL A 47 9.10 -2.10 8.88
CA VAL A 47 10.20 -2.78 8.19
C VAL A 47 11.14 -3.41 9.20
N ASP A 48 12.07 -4.25 8.73
CA ASP A 48 13.16 -4.77 9.57
C ASP A 48 14.47 -4.01 9.33
N ASP A 49 15.51 -4.36 10.10
CA ASP A 49 16.84 -3.73 10.03
C ASP A 49 17.56 -3.94 8.69
N SER A 50 17.08 -4.85 7.84
CA SER A 50 17.62 -5.10 6.50
C SER A 50 16.95 -4.27 5.40
N PHE A 51 16.06 -3.35 5.77
CA PHE A 51 15.37 -2.48 4.82
C PHE A 51 16.35 -1.69 3.93
N LEU A 52 16.08 -1.75 2.62
CA LEU A 52 16.75 -0.96 1.61
C LEU A 52 15.71 -0.32 0.68
N LEU A 53 15.85 0.97 0.44
CA LEU A 53 15.11 1.71 -0.57
C LEU A 53 16.08 2.15 -1.67
N LEU A 54 15.73 1.83 -2.92
CA LEU A 54 16.48 2.26 -4.10
C LEU A 54 15.76 3.47 -4.71
N GLU A 55 16.33 4.66 -4.53
CA GLU A 55 15.68 5.92 -4.89
C GLU A 55 16.71 6.82 -5.59
N HIS A 56 16.41 7.29 -6.81
CA HIS A 56 17.28 8.19 -7.59
C HIS A 56 18.74 7.72 -7.77
N GLY A 57 18.99 6.41 -7.80
CA GLY A 57 20.34 5.84 -7.92
C GLY A 57 21.10 5.74 -6.60
N GLU A 58 20.47 6.09 -5.49
CA GLU A 58 20.98 5.91 -4.14
C GLU A 58 20.37 4.68 -3.46
N VAL A 59 21.09 4.15 -2.48
CA VAL A 59 20.63 3.06 -1.61
C VAL A 59 20.45 3.64 -0.22
N TRP A 60 19.21 3.69 0.26
CA TRP A 60 18.86 4.25 1.56
C TRP A 60 18.46 3.15 2.54
N THR A 61 19.00 3.22 3.75
CA THR A 61 18.53 2.46 4.90
C THR A 61 17.28 3.10 5.50
N ILE A 62 16.67 2.45 6.50
CA ILE A 62 15.52 3.03 7.20
C ILE A 62 15.91 4.32 7.94
N ASP A 63 17.14 4.41 8.46
CA ASP A 63 17.61 5.61 9.16
C ASP A 63 17.84 6.77 8.18
N ASP A 64 18.38 6.51 6.99
CA ASP A 64 18.48 7.52 5.93
C ASP A 64 17.08 8.03 5.56
N PHE A 65 16.11 7.12 5.41
CA PHE A 65 14.76 7.49 5.03
C PHE A 65 14.04 8.29 6.12
N VAL A 66 14.17 7.90 7.39
CA VAL A 66 13.67 8.67 8.54
C VAL A 66 14.33 10.06 8.60
N ASN A 67 15.62 10.16 8.27
CA ASN A 67 16.34 11.43 8.30
C ASN A 67 15.83 12.42 7.26
N VAL A 68 15.39 11.97 6.08
CA VAL A 68 14.83 12.86 5.04
C VAL A 68 13.36 13.20 5.27
N VAL A 69 12.59 12.33 5.92
CA VAL A 69 11.17 12.58 6.22
C VAL A 69 11.06 13.56 7.39
N LYS A 70 10.77 14.83 7.10
CA LYS A 70 10.55 15.88 8.10
C LYS A 70 9.08 16.32 8.13
N PRO A 71 8.56 16.73 9.30
CA PRO A 71 7.24 17.35 9.39
C PRO A 71 7.10 18.51 8.42
N ALA A 72 5.95 18.60 7.77
CA ALA A 72 5.66 19.65 6.81
C ALA A 72 4.18 20.04 6.85
N ASP A 73 3.89 21.27 6.44
CA ASP A 73 2.52 21.81 6.39
C ASP A 73 1.80 21.42 5.09
N TYR A 74 1.68 20.11 4.87
CA TYR A 74 0.85 19.52 3.83
C TYR A 74 0.24 18.20 4.29
N ILE A 75 -0.88 17.84 3.67
CA ILE A 75 -1.45 16.50 3.77
C ILE A 75 -0.96 15.69 2.57
N ARG A 76 -0.29 14.56 2.82
CA ARG A 76 0.07 13.61 1.78
C ARG A 76 -0.96 12.47 1.73
N THR A 77 -1.49 12.19 0.55
CA THR A 77 -2.36 11.04 0.31
C THR A 77 -1.73 10.16 -0.77
N ASN A 78 -1.42 8.92 -0.40
CA ASN A 78 -0.89 7.93 -1.34
C ASN A 78 -2.02 7.09 -1.92
N TYR A 79 -1.88 6.78 -3.20
CA TYR A 79 -2.74 5.86 -3.93
C TYR A 79 -1.83 4.79 -4.55
N PHE A 80 -2.28 3.55 -4.45
CA PHE A 80 -1.55 2.41 -4.99
C PHE A 80 -2.48 1.60 -5.88
N SER A 81 -1.96 1.13 -7.00
CA SER A 81 -2.63 0.17 -7.86
C SER A 81 -1.68 -0.98 -8.14
N VAL A 82 -1.93 -2.14 -7.50
CA VAL A 82 -1.11 -3.33 -7.69
C VAL A 82 -1.34 -3.87 -9.10
N ILE A 83 -0.27 -3.95 -9.89
CA ILE A 83 -0.26 -4.48 -11.26
C ILE A 83 -0.21 -5.99 -11.21
N ASN A 84 0.71 -6.55 -10.42
CA ASN A 84 0.79 -7.97 -10.14
C ASN A 84 1.55 -8.22 -8.83
N SER A 85 1.38 -9.41 -8.27
CA SER A 85 2.21 -9.92 -7.19
C SER A 85 2.49 -11.40 -7.39
N ARG A 86 3.66 -11.84 -6.92
CA ARG A 86 4.02 -13.26 -6.85
C ARG A 86 4.82 -13.52 -5.58
N VAL A 87 4.73 -14.75 -5.07
CA VAL A 87 5.48 -15.19 -3.89
C VAL A 87 6.34 -16.37 -4.30
N GLU A 88 7.63 -16.31 -3.98
CA GLU A 88 8.62 -17.35 -4.21
C GLU A 88 9.30 -17.66 -2.88
N GLY A 89 8.94 -18.77 -2.25
CA GLY A 89 9.42 -19.12 -0.92
C GLY A 89 8.97 -18.09 0.14
N ASN A 90 9.94 -17.42 0.76
CA ASN A 90 9.73 -16.37 1.75
C ASN A 90 9.80 -14.95 1.17
N VAL A 91 9.90 -14.80 -0.15
CA VAL A 91 10.00 -13.50 -0.82
C VAL A 91 8.73 -13.21 -1.60
N ALA A 92 8.19 -12.01 -1.44
CA ALA A 92 7.14 -11.49 -2.27
C ALA A 92 7.67 -10.42 -3.24
N PHE A 93 7.32 -10.55 -4.51
CA PHE A 93 7.56 -9.54 -5.53
C PHE A 93 6.25 -8.87 -5.87
N ILE A 94 6.22 -7.54 -5.82
CA ILE A 94 5.02 -6.75 -6.08
C ILE A 94 5.38 -5.65 -7.07
N ASN A 95 4.63 -5.58 -8.16
CA ASN A 95 4.69 -4.46 -9.09
C ASN A 95 3.44 -3.62 -8.89
N TYR A 96 3.59 -2.32 -8.71
CA TYR A 96 2.48 -1.41 -8.46
C TYR A 96 2.75 -0.02 -9.01
N TRP A 97 1.68 0.67 -9.39
CA TRP A 97 1.72 2.11 -9.64
C TRP A 97 1.59 2.88 -8.33
N ASN A 98 2.38 3.95 -8.19
CA ASN A 98 2.32 4.88 -7.08
C ASN A 98 1.81 6.24 -7.56
N LYS A 99 0.89 6.83 -6.79
CA LYS A 99 0.57 8.25 -6.90
C LYS A 99 0.57 8.87 -5.52
N ALA A 100 1.21 10.03 -5.37
CA ALA A 100 1.17 10.81 -4.14
C ALA A 100 0.61 12.21 -4.42
N ASN A 101 -0.45 12.58 -3.72
CA ASN A 101 -0.99 13.93 -3.72
C ASN A 101 -0.51 14.66 -2.46
N PHE A 102 0.03 15.85 -2.63
CA PHE A 102 0.47 16.74 -1.57
C PHE A 102 -0.43 17.97 -1.57
N LYS A 103 -1.28 18.11 -0.55
CA LYS A 103 -2.26 19.19 -0.44
C LYS A 103 -1.85 20.17 0.67
N THR A 104 -1.72 21.43 0.29
CA THR A 104 -1.62 22.59 1.18
C THR A 104 -2.95 23.37 1.15
N PRO A 105 -3.15 24.41 1.96
CA PRO A 105 -4.35 25.25 1.88
C PRO A 105 -4.55 25.92 0.51
N ILE A 106 -3.47 26.17 -0.23
CA ILE A 106 -3.47 26.97 -1.47
C ILE A 106 -3.23 26.16 -2.75
N LYS A 107 -2.61 24.98 -2.67
CA LYS A 107 -2.30 24.15 -3.84
C LYS A 107 -2.31 22.66 -3.54
N THR A 108 -2.58 21.89 -4.58
CA THR A 108 -2.33 20.44 -4.63
C THR A 108 -1.27 20.15 -5.68
N VAL A 109 -0.25 19.38 -5.31
CA VAL A 109 0.77 18.86 -6.24
C VAL A 109 0.65 17.34 -6.30
N THR A 110 0.74 16.78 -7.50
CA THR A 110 0.61 15.33 -7.73
C THR A 110 1.91 14.78 -8.29
N PHE A 111 2.39 13.69 -7.69
CA PHE A 111 3.52 12.89 -8.17
C PHE A 111 3.00 11.53 -8.63
N ILE A 112 3.53 11.02 -9.73
CA ILE A 112 3.20 9.71 -10.31
C ILE A 112 4.53 8.98 -10.53
N GLY A 113 4.61 7.74 -10.04
CA GLY A 113 5.76 6.84 -10.15
C GLY A 113 5.34 5.41 -10.46
#